data_AF-A0A1E5H8V0-F1
#
_entry.id   AF-A0A1E5H8V0-F1
#
_cell.length_a   1.000
_cell.length_b   1.000
_cell.length_c   1.000
_cell.angle_alpha   90.00
_cell.angle_beta   90.00
_cell.angle_gamma   90.00
#
_symmetry.space_group_name_H-M   'P 1'
#
loop_
_entity.id
_entity.type
_entity.pdbx_description
1 polymer ?
#
loop_
_entity_poly.entity_id
_entity_poly.type
_entity_poly.pdbx_seq_one_letter_code
_entity_poly.pdbx_strand_id
1 'polypeptide(L)'
;MVGKALETLFIKIWVIIKLNLFFWLFSCCGLLVAGIGPALKTVNELFVSHEFEYKDITLKEGWDCFKRNFIRGNVLFYGAVLLLVTLAYNLFLSVQIQGLAFLMIDFLLVFAMVYAVVTFQYTLLLDSYYEIGLKNLLKLAFISTLSNFTNLLKIALGLCLILFITWKFKGLILFGTFSMIQIWSFTATKSWRQTIDQRLELHA
;
A
#
# COMPACT_ATOMS: atom_id res chain seq x y z
N MET A 1 34.56 4.82 -1.50
CA MET A 1 33.28 4.63 -2.24
C MET A 1 32.42 3.53 -1.61
N VAL A 2 33.00 2.38 -1.23
CA VAL A 2 32.28 1.29 -0.52
C VAL A 2 31.63 1.74 0.80
N GLY A 3 32.32 2.55 1.62
CA GLY A 3 31.77 3.05 2.89
C GLY A 3 30.47 3.86 2.74
N LYS A 4 30.41 4.80 1.78
CA LYS A 4 29.20 5.60 1.51
C LYS A 4 28.02 4.74 1.01
N ALA A 5 28.31 3.70 0.22
CA ALA A 5 27.28 2.78 -0.27
C ALA A 5 26.69 1.95 0.88
N LEU A 6 27.54 1.48 1.79
CA LEU A 6 27.16 0.69 2.95
C LEU A 6 26.35 1.53 3.95
N GLU A 7 26.76 2.78 4.18
CA GLU A 7 26.03 3.75 4.98
C GLU A 7 24.63 4.04 4.41
N THR A 8 24.53 4.23 3.08
CA THR A 8 23.25 4.45 2.41
C THR A 8 22.31 3.24 2.56
N LEU A 9 22.83 2.02 2.41
CA LEU A 9 22.03 0.81 2.62
C LEU A 9 21.56 0.68 4.07
N PHE A 10 22.44 0.98 5.03
CA PHE A 10 22.11 0.92 6.45
C PHE A 10 21.02 1.93 6.81
N ILE A 11 21.10 3.16 6.31
CA ILE A 11 20.06 4.19 6.49
C ILE A 11 18.71 3.70 5.94
N LYS A 12 18.70 3.11 4.74
CA LYS A 12 17.46 2.58 4.13
C LYS A 12 16.83 1.47 4.97
N ILE A 13 17.65 0.52 5.44
CA ILE A 13 17.19 -0.57 6.31
C ILE A 13 16.66 0.01 7.63
N TRP A 14 17.34 1.00 8.20
CA TRP A 14 16.91 1.65 9.43
C TRP A 14 15.56 2.35 9.29
N VAL A 15 15.33 3.07 8.18
CA VAL A 15 14.04 3.69 7.87
C VAL A 15 12.93 2.64 7.77
N ILE A 16 13.18 1.52 7.08
CA ILE A 16 12.23 0.40 6.97
C ILE A 16 11.84 -0.11 8.36
N ILE A 17 12.82 -0.37 9.22
CA ILE A 17 12.58 -0.90 10.57
C ILE A 17 11.81 0.12 11.41
N LYS A 18 12.24 1.39 11.39
CA LYS A 18 11.61 2.47 12.16
C LYS A 18 10.14 2.68 11.77
N LEU A 19 9.86 2.73 10.47
CA LEU A 19 8.50 2.86 9.94
C LEU A 19 7.64 1.66 10.30
N ASN A 20 8.18 0.44 10.25
CA ASN A 20 7.41 -0.76 10.58
C ASN A 20 7.15 -0.88 12.09
N LEU A 21 8.06 -0.40 12.93
CA LEU A 21 7.83 -0.28 14.37
C LEU A 21 6.72 0.74 14.67
N PHE A 22 6.71 1.88 13.97
CA PHE A 22 5.62 2.85 14.08
C PHE A 22 4.28 2.25 13.64
N PHE A 23 4.27 1.47 12.56
CA PHE A 23 3.09 0.72 12.14
C PHE A 23 2.53 -0.16 13.27
N TRP A 24 3.37 -0.97 13.91
CA TRP A 24 2.94 -1.85 15.00
C TRP A 24 2.49 -1.08 16.23
N LEU A 25 3.22 -0.03 16.62
CA LEU A 25 2.88 0.82 17.75
C LEU A 25 1.49 1.45 17.56
N PHE A 26 1.25 2.09 16.41
CA PHE A 26 -0.04 2.72 16.12
C PHE A 26 -1.17 1.70 15.90
N SER A 27 -0.86 0.54 15.30
CA SER A 27 -1.82 -0.56 15.19
C SER A 27 -2.28 -1.04 16.57
N CYS A 28 -1.34 -1.23 17.50
CA CYS A 28 -1.66 -1.60 18.89
C CYS A 28 -2.46 -0.51 19.62
N CYS A 29 -2.15 0.78 19.41
CA CYS A 29 -2.93 1.89 19.96
C CYS A 29 -4.39 1.90 19.48
N GLY A 30 -4.66 1.43 18.26
CA GLY A 30 -6.01 1.29 17.71
C GLY A 30 -6.66 -0.08 17.96
N LEU A 31 -6.22 -0.84 18.98
CA LEU A 31 -6.71 -2.19 19.30
C LEU A 31 -6.56 -3.20 18.14
N LEU A 32 -5.55 -3.01 17.28
CA LEU A 32 -5.27 -3.75 16.03
C LEU A 32 -6.39 -3.60 14.99
N VAL A 33 -7.63 -3.96 15.32
CA VAL A 33 -8.79 -3.93 14.44
C VAL A 33 -9.02 -2.51 13.90
N ALA A 34 -9.16 -1.50 14.75
CA ALA A 34 -9.31 -0.11 14.30
C ALA A 34 -7.98 0.60 14.04
N GLY A 35 -6.85 -0.08 14.27
CA GLY A 35 -5.51 0.51 14.20
C GLY A 35 -4.78 0.24 12.88
N ILE A 36 -4.98 -0.93 12.26
CA ILE A 36 -4.21 -1.35 11.08
C ILE A 36 -4.42 -0.39 9.90
N GLY A 37 -5.67 -0.03 9.59
CA GLY A 37 -5.99 0.89 8.49
C GLY A 37 -5.31 2.26 8.63
N PRO A 38 -5.53 2.99 9.74
CA PRO A 38 -4.88 4.28 9.94
C PRO A 38 -3.37 4.16 10.11
N ALA A 39 -2.84 3.10 10.74
CA ALA A 39 -1.40 2.89 10.82
C ALA A 39 -0.76 2.68 9.44
N LEU A 40 -1.38 1.89 8.55
CA LEU A 40 -0.92 1.76 7.16
C LEU A 40 -0.89 3.13 6.47
N LYS A 41 -1.94 3.92 6.63
CA LYS A 41 -1.99 5.25 6.03
C LYS A 41 -0.90 6.17 6.59
N THR A 42 -0.73 6.23 7.90
CA THR A 42 0.29 7.05 8.57
C THR A 42 1.70 6.70 8.14
N VAL A 43 2.02 5.41 7.99
CA VAL A 43 3.36 4.99 7.56
C VAL A 43 3.59 5.35 6.09
N ASN A 44 2.54 5.26 5.26
CA ASN A 44 2.60 5.70 3.88
C ASN A 44 2.86 7.22 3.80
N GLU A 45 2.10 8.01 4.55
CA GLU A 45 2.22 9.47 4.59
C GLU A 45 3.59 9.92 5.10
N LEU A 46 4.09 9.34 6.20
CA LEU A 46 5.44 9.62 6.72
C LEU A 46 6.54 9.29 5.71
N PHE A 47 6.42 8.17 4.99
CA PHE A 47 7.39 7.80 3.95
C PHE A 47 7.29 8.70 2.73
N VAL A 48 6.08 9.13 2.34
CA VAL A 48 5.89 10.06 1.23
C VAL A 48 6.49 11.44 1.54
N SER A 49 6.30 11.93 2.77
CA SER A 49 6.77 13.27 3.16
C SER A 49 8.28 13.33 3.39
N HIS A 50 8.90 12.28 3.92
CA HIS A 50 10.31 12.31 4.34
C HIS A 50 11.22 11.35 3.57
N GLU A 51 10.66 10.48 2.71
CA GLU A 51 11.37 9.44 1.98
C GLU A 51 12.36 8.64 2.87
N PHE A 52 13.67 8.79 2.63
CA PHE A 52 14.73 8.13 3.39
C PHE A 52 15.42 9.03 4.42
N GLU A 53 14.90 10.24 4.66
CA GLU A 53 15.40 11.16 5.67
C GLU A 53 14.90 10.73 7.07
N TYR A 54 15.60 9.75 7.64
CA TYR A 54 15.22 9.12 8.91
C TYR A 54 15.12 10.08 10.10
N LYS A 55 15.78 11.26 10.03
CA LYS A 55 15.85 12.24 11.12
C LYS A 55 14.54 13.00 11.29
N ASP A 56 13.83 13.24 10.20
CA ASP A 56 12.61 14.05 10.21
C ASP A 56 11.37 13.21 10.51
N ILE A 57 11.46 11.88 10.35
CA ILE A 57 10.41 10.95 10.78
C ILE A 57 10.33 10.94 12.32
N THR A 58 9.49 11.79 12.91
CA THR A 58 9.32 11.86 14.37
C THR A 58 8.08 11.09 14.84
N LEU A 59 8.13 10.56 16.07
CA LEU A 59 6.99 9.86 16.67
C LEU A 59 5.80 10.83 16.88
N LYS A 60 6.09 12.09 17.20
CA LYS A 60 5.06 13.11 17.44
C LYS A 60 4.24 13.37 16.19
N GLU A 61 4.90 13.57 15.06
CA GLU A 61 4.24 13.76 13.77
C GLU A 61 3.48 12.51 13.33
N GLY A 62 4.07 11.32 13.52
CA GLY A 62 3.38 10.06 13.27
C GLY A 62 2.08 9.92 14.08
N TRP A 63 2.10 10.34 15.35
CA TRP A 63 0.92 10.31 16.21
C TRP A 63 -0.17 11.30 15.78
N ASP A 64 0.22 12.52 15.40
CA ASP A 64 -0.71 13.52 14.90
C ASP A 64 -1.35 13.09 13.57
N CYS A 65 -0.54 12.50 12.67
CA CYS A 65 -1.00 11.89 11.43
C CYS A 65 -1.96 10.71 11.71
N PHE A 66 -1.64 9.83 12.66
CA PHE A 66 -2.49 8.70 13.06
C PHE A 66 -3.87 9.16 13.53
N LYS A 67 -3.93 10.18 14.39
CA LYS A 67 -5.20 10.75 14.88
C LYS A 67 -6.02 11.35 13.74
N ARG A 68 -5.39 12.15 12.87
CA ARG A 68 -6.05 12.77 11.71
C ARG A 68 -6.63 11.71 10.77
N ASN A 69 -5.89 10.63 10.58
CA ASN A 69 -6.23 9.58 9.63
C ASN A 69 -7.07 8.45 10.22
N PHE A 70 -7.42 8.50 11.50
CA PHE A 70 -8.06 7.39 12.21
C PHE A 70 -9.34 6.91 11.50
N ILE A 71 -10.24 7.83 11.16
CA ILE A 71 -11.51 7.51 10.49
C ILE A 71 -11.26 7.19 9.01
N ARG A 72 -10.56 8.08 8.30
CA ARG A 72 -10.36 7.97 6.85
C ARG A 72 -9.59 6.71 6.46
N GLY A 73 -8.52 6.39 7.19
CA GLY A 73 -7.72 5.19 7.00
C GLY A 73 -8.52 3.91 7.26
N ASN A 74 -9.37 3.89 8.31
CA ASN A 74 -10.25 2.76 8.56
C ASN A 74 -11.30 2.58 7.46
N VAL A 75 -11.95 3.67 7.00
CA VAL A 75 -12.93 3.58 5.90
C VAL A 75 -12.30 3.00 4.64
N LEU A 76 -11.10 3.46 4.26
CA LEU A 76 -10.39 2.93 3.10
C LEU A 76 -9.98 1.46 3.28
N PHE A 77 -9.45 1.11 4.46
CA PHE A 77 -9.02 -0.26 4.76
C PHE A 77 -10.19 -1.23 4.79
N TYR A 78 -11.24 -0.94 5.56
CA TYR A 78 -12.43 -1.79 5.65
C TYR A 78 -13.20 -1.85 4.33
N GLY A 79 -13.24 -0.77 3.56
CA GLY A 79 -13.80 -0.79 2.22
C GLY A 79 -13.08 -1.78 1.30
N ALA A 80 -11.74 -1.78 1.32
CA ALA A 80 -10.94 -2.72 0.55
C ALA A 80 -11.07 -4.17 1.07
N VAL A 81 -11.07 -4.38 2.39
CA VAL A 81 -11.25 -5.70 3.01
C VAL A 81 -12.62 -6.27 2.68
N LEU A 82 -13.69 -5.48 2.78
CA LEU A 82 -15.04 -5.91 2.43
C LEU A 82 -15.12 -6.35 0.96
N LEU A 83 -14.51 -5.58 0.05
CA LEU A 83 -14.44 -5.92 -1.37
C LEU A 83 -13.68 -7.24 -1.59
N LEU A 84 -12.51 -7.40 -0.96
CA LEU A 84 -11.69 -8.61 -1.09
C LEU A 84 -12.38 -9.84 -0.50
N VAL A 85 -13.01 -9.73 0.66
CA VAL A 85 -13.78 -10.81 1.28
C VAL A 85 -14.95 -11.21 0.39
N THR A 86 -15.65 -10.24 -0.21
CA THR A 86 -16.74 -10.51 -1.15
C THR A 86 -16.21 -11.27 -2.38
N LEU A 87 -15.10 -10.83 -2.97
CA LEU A 87 -14.49 -11.51 -4.11
C LEU A 87 -13.98 -12.91 -3.76
N ALA A 88 -13.35 -13.08 -2.60
CA ALA A 88 -12.86 -14.37 -2.12
C ALA A 88 -14.00 -15.35 -1.83
N TYR A 89 -15.11 -14.86 -1.28
CA TYR A 89 -16.31 -15.67 -1.09
C TYR A 89 -16.91 -16.12 -2.43
N ASN A 90 -16.96 -15.23 -3.42
CA ASN A 90 -17.38 -15.60 -4.78
C ASN A 90 -16.42 -16.61 -5.42
N LEU A 91 -15.11 -16.51 -5.17
CA LEU A 91 -14.14 -17.50 -5.65
C LEU A 91 -14.39 -18.86 -4.99
N PHE A 92 -14.63 -18.89 -3.69
CA PHE A 92 -14.95 -20.13 -2.97
C PHE A 92 -16.22 -20.81 -3.51
N LEU A 93 -17.24 -20.04 -3.89
CA LEU A 93 -18.45 -20.57 -4.53
C LEU A 93 -18.17 -21.05 -5.97
N SER A 94 -17.36 -20.32 -6.72
CA SER A 94 -17.02 -20.64 -8.12
C SER A 94 -16.34 -22.01 -8.26
N VAL A 95 -15.44 -22.35 -7.33
CA VAL A 95 -14.74 -23.65 -7.31
C VAL A 95 -15.70 -24.84 -7.16
N GLN A 96 -16.93 -24.63 -6.68
CA GLN A 96 -17.94 -25.70 -6.51
C GLN A 96 -18.71 -26.01 -7.81
N ILE A 97 -18.59 -25.16 -8.84
CA ILE A 97 -19.28 -25.31 -10.12
C ILE A 97 -18.59 -26.41 -10.95
N GLN A 98 -19.37 -27.34 -11.48
CA GLN A 98 -18.88 -28.41 -12.36
C GLN A 98 -18.74 -27.90 -13.81
N GLY A 99 -17.64 -28.24 -14.51
CA GLY A 99 -17.43 -27.96 -15.94
C GLY A 99 -16.15 -27.17 -16.24
N LEU A 100 -16.03 -26.58 -17.44
CA LEU A 100 -14.90 -25.71 -17.80
C LEU A 100 -15.12 -24.23 -17.41
N ALA A 101 -16.37 -23.85 -17.12
CA ALA A 101 -16.75 -22.48 -16.81
C ALA A 101 -16.15 -21.97 -15.49
N PHE A 102 -15.93 -22.84 -14.50
CA PHE A 102 -15.31 -22.44 -13.22
C PHE A 102 -13.91 -21.86 -13.45
N LEU A 103 -13.12 -22.42 -14.36
CA LEU A 103 -11.75 -21.97 -14.62
C LEU A 103 -11.71 -20.52 -15.12
N MET A 104 -12.64 -20.15 -16.00
CA MET A 104 -12.74 -18.79 -16.53
C MET A 104 -13.17 -17.79 -15.44
N ILE A 105 -14.15 -18.17 -14.62
CA ILE A 105 -14.66 -17.35 -13.53
C ILE A 105 -13.57 -17.16 -12.46
N ASP A 106 -12.86 -18.23 -12.09
CA ASP A 106 -11.78 -18.20 -11.11
C ASP A 106 -10.65 -17.29 -11.56
N PHE A 107 -10.22 -17.40 -12.83
CA PHE A 107 -9.20 -16.51 -13.39
C PHE A 107 -9.62 -15.04 -13.29
N LEU A 108 -10.87 -14.73 -13.65
CA LEU A 108 -11.41 -13.37 -13.56
C LEU A 108 -11.46 -12.87 -12.11
N LEU A 109 -11.89 -13.72 -11.17
CA LEU A 109 -11.99 -13.38 -9.74
C LEU A 109 -10.62 -13.17 -9.10
N VAL A 110 -9.64 -14.02 -9.40
CA VAL A 110 -8.25 -13.86 -8.95
C VAL A 110 -7.66 -12.57 -9.51
N PHE A 111 -7.86 -12.30 -10.81
CA PHE A 111 -7.43 -11.05 -11.41
C PHE A 111 -8.09 -9.83 -10.75
N ALA A 112 -9.40 -9.89 -10.48
CA ALA A 112 -10.14 -8.83 -9.80
C ALA A 112 -9.63 -8.59 -8.37
N MET A 113 -9.24 -9.65 -7.65
CA MET A 113 -8.62 -9.53 -6.32
C MET A 113 -7.25 -8.86 -6.38
N VAL A 114 -6.38 -9.29 -7.31
CA VAL A 114 -5.07 -8.64 -7.51
C VAL A 114 -5.25 -7.16 -7.87
N TYR A 115 -6.18 -6.87 -8.78
CA TYR A 115 -6.52 -5.51 -9.16
C TYR A 115 -6.99 -4.68 -7.95
N ALA A 116 -7.90 -5.21 -7.13
CA ALA A 116 -8.39 -4.54 -5.93
C ALA A 116 -7.27 -4.23 -4.92
N VAL A 117 -6.34 -5.16 -4.69
CA VAL A 117 -5.17 -4.94 -3.81
C VAL A 117 -4.28 -3.83 -4.37
N VAL A 118 -4.00 -3.84 -5.67
CA VAL A 118 -3.17 -2.80 -6.30
C VAL A 118 -3.87 -1.44 -6.24
N THR A 119 -5.18 -1.37 -6.54
CA THR A 119 -5.96 -0.13 -6.43
C THR A 119 -5.97 0.40 -5.00
N PHE A 120 -6.02 -0.46 -3.99
CA PHE A 120 -5.89 -0.03 -2.60
C PHE A 120 -4.52 0.60 -2.31
N GLN A 121 -3.41 0.03 -2.82
CA GLN A 121 -2.08 0.64 -2.68
C GLN A 121 -1.99 2.01 -3.37
N TYR A 122 -2.57 2.14 -4.57
CA TYR A 122 -2.68 3.43 -5.27
C TYR A 122 -3.51 4.43 -4.48
N THR A 123 -4.62 3.98 -3.89
CA THR A 123 -5.51 4.79 -3.07
C THR A 123 -4.76 5.38 -1.88
N LEU A 124 -3.99 4.56 -1.14
CA LEU A 124 -3.18 5.04 -0.01
C LEU A 124 -2.12 6.05 -0.43
N LEU A 125 -1.46 5.79 -1.56
CA LEU A 125 -0.40 6.66 -2.08
C LEU A 125 -0.97 8.00 -2.56
N LEU A 126 -2.06 7.98 -3.35
CA LEU A 126 -2.71 9.21 -3.83
C LEU A 126 -3.34 10.01 -2.69
N ASP A 127 -3.87 9.36 -1.65
CA ASP A 127 -4.45 10.04 -0.47
C ASP A 127 -3.40 10.75 0.37
N SER A 128 -2.15 10.28 0.30
CA SER A 128 -1.01 10.90 0.97
C SER A 128 -0.34 11.99 0.13
N TYR A 129 -0.54 11.98 -1.19
CA TYR A 129 0.03 12.96 -2.12
C TYR A 129 -0.90 14.12 -2.46
N TYR A 130 -2.21 13.87 -2.57
CA TYR A 130 -3.17 14.84 -3.04
C TYR A 130 -4.31 15.02 -2.04
N GLU A 131 -4.60 16.28 -1.67
CA GLU A 131 -5.76 16.63 -0.84
C GLU A 131 -7.07 16.57 -1.65
N ILE A 132 -7.60 15.36 -1.85
CA ILE A 132 -8.79 15.12 -2.66
C ILE A 132 -9.91 14.51 -1.80
N GLY A 133 -11.17 14.80 -2.12
CA GLY A 133 -12.32 14.10 -1.51
C GLY A 133 -12.36 12.59 -1.84
N LEU A 134 -12.88 11.77 -0.93
CA LEU A 134 -12.87 10.30 -1.03
C LEU A 134 -13.41 9.74 -2.36
N LYS A 135 -14.50 10.32 -2.89
CA LYS A 135 -15.10 9.87 -4.16
C LYS A 135 -14.19 10.08 -5.36
N ASN A 136 -13.55 11.25 -5.44
CA ASN A 136 -12.65 11.60 -6.53
C ASN A 136 -11.34 10.83 -6.41
N LEU A 137 -10.88 10.59 -5.17
CA LEU A 137 -9.72 9.77 -4.89
C LEU A 137 -9.89 8.32 -5.37
N LEU A 138 -11.01 7.66 -5.03
CA LEU A 138 -11.27 6.29 -5.49
C LEU A 138 -11.36 6.20 -7.03
N LYS A 139 -12.02 7.17 -7.66
CA LYS A 139 -12.06 7.26 -9.13
C LYS A 139 -10.67 7.41 -9.72
N LEU A 140 -9.86 8.31 -9.17
CA LEU A 140 -8.50 8.55 -9.64
C LEU A 140 -7.61 7.32 -9.44
N ALA A 141 -7.72 6.63 -8.31
CA ALA A 141 -7.00 5.39 -8.04
C ALA A 141 -7.37 4.28 -9.03
N PHE A 142 -8.66 4.14 -9.34
CA PHE A 142 -9.16 3.17 -10.32
C PHE A 142 -8.60 3.45 -11.73
N ILE A 143 -8.72 4.70 -12.19
CA ILE A 143 -8.19 5.15 -13.48
C ILE A 143 -6.67 4.97 -13.53
N SER A 144 -5.96 5.36 -12.46
CA SER A 144 -4.50 5.26 -12.36
C SER A 144 -4.03 3.82 -12.46
N THR A 145 -4.72 2.90 -11.78
CA THR A 145 -4.39 1.47 -11.78
C THR A 145 -4.57 0.87 -13.17
N LEU A 146 -5.65 1.22 -13.86
CA LEU A 146 -5.94 0.68 -15.20
C LEU A 146 -5.05 1.32 -16.29
N SER A 147 -4.76 2.61 -16.16
CA SER A 147 -3.98 3.36 -17.14
C SER A 147 -2.51 2.93 -17.20
N ASN A 148 -1.98 2.26 -16.17
CA ASN A 148 -0.58 1.85 -16.11
C ASN A 148 -0.48 0.37 -15.79
N PHE A 149 -0.84 -0.45 -16.76
CA PHE A 149 -0.76 -1.91 -16.64
C PHE A 149 0.65 -2.38 -16.22
N THR A 150 1.72 -1.72 -16.71
CA THR A 150 3.10 -2.00 -16.28
C THR A 150 3.31 -1.77 -14.79
N ASN A 151 2.75 -0.71 -14.23
CA ASN A 151 2.90 -0.41 -12.80
C ASN A 151 2.02 -1.32 -11.95
N LEU A 152 0.82 -1.67 -12.45
CA LEU A 152 -0.01 -2.72 -11.84
C LEU A 152 0.79 -4.01 -11.70
N LEU A 153 1.44 -4.47 -12.78
CA LEU A 153 2.23 -5.69 -12.76
C LEU A 153 3.44 -5.58 -11.82
N LYS A 154 4.15 -4.44 -11.81
CA LYS A 154 5.27 -4.19 -10.88
C LYS A 154 4.84 -4.24 -9.42
N ILE A 155 3.72 -3.61 -9.07
CA ILE A 155 3.21 -3.62 -7.70
C ILE A 155 2.75 -5.03 -7.31
N ALA A 156 1.98 -5.70 -8.19
CA ALA A 156 1.52 -7.06 -7.94
C ALA A 156 2.69 -8.04 -7.74
N LEU A 157 3.68 -8.03 -8.65
CA LEU A 157 4.86 -8.89 -8.56
C LEU A 157 5.69 -8.57 -7.32
N GLY A 158 5.95 -7.30 -7.01
CA GLY A 158 6.71 -6.93 -5.82
C GLY A 158 5.99 -7.30 -4.53
N LEU A 159 4.67 -7.17 -4.46
CA LEU A 159 3.88 -7.60 -3.32
C LEU A 159 3.96 -9.12 -3.13
N CYS A 160 3.84 -9.90 -4.21
CA CYS A 160 4.07 -11.35 -4.17
C CYS A 160 5.48 -11.70 -3.68
N LEU A 161 6.51 -11.01 -4.17
CA LEU A 161 7.91 -11.25 -3.80
C LEU A 161 8.17 -10.93 -2.32
N ILE A 162 7.67 -9.79 -1.82
CA ILE A 162 7.81 -9.38 -0.42
C ILE A 162 7.08 -10.36 0.49
N LEU A 163 5.86 -10.79 0.13
CA LEU A 163 5.11 -11.79 0.90
C LEU A 163 5.82 -13.15 0.90
N PHE A 164 6.37 -13.58 -0.23
CA PHE A 164 7.14 -14.82 -0.33
C PHE A 164 8.38 -14.81 0.58
N ILE A 165 9.16 -13.72 0.56
CA ILE A 165 10.33 -13.54 1.44
C ILE A 165 9.89 -13.50 2.91
N THR A 166 8.81 -12.76 3.21
CA THR A 166 8.25 -12.67 4.56
C THR A 166 7.80 -14.03 5.08
N TRP A 167 7.27 -14.90 4.21
CA TRP A 167 6.86 -16.24 4.62
C TRP A 167 8.05 -17.13 4.98
N LYS A 168 9.18 -16.98 4.28
CA LYS A 168 10.45 -17.64 4.63
C LYS A 168 11.05 -17.09 5.94
N PHE A 169 10.96 -15.78 6.16
CA PHE A 169 11.50 -15.11 7.34
C PHE A 169 10.39 -14.42 8.15
N LYS A 170 9.72 -15.18 9.02
CA LYS A 170 8.57 -14.69 9.80
C LYS A 170 8.89 -13.44 10.64
N GLY A 171 10.14 -13.27 11.08
CA GLY A 171 10.56 -12.07 11.81
C GLY A 171 10.38 -10.78 11.01
N LEU A 172 10.44 -10.85 9.68
CA LEU A 172 10.31 -9.69 8.80
C LEU A 172 8.92 -9.02 8.90
N ILE A 173 7.90 -9.78 9.32
CA ILE A 173 6.56 -9.25 9.61
C ILE A 173 6.64 -8.11 10.63
N LEU A 174 7.42 -8.31 11.70
CA LEU A 174 7.57 -7.35 12.77
C LEU A 174 8.55 -6.22 12.41
N PHE A 175 9.52 -6.49 11.53
CA PHE A 175 10.61 -5.56 11.25
C PHE A 175 10.56 -4.83 9.90
N GLY A 176 9.73 -5.20 8.93
CA GLY A 176 9.74 -4.46 7.67
C GLY A 176 8.71 -4.78 6.60
N THR A 177 7.86 -5.80 6.73
CA THR A 177 6.94 -6.19 5.64
C THR A 177 6.05 -5.04 5.16
N PHE A 178 5.40 -4.30 6.05
CA PHE A 178 4.46 -3.25 5.66
C PHE A 178 5.18 -2.03 5.07
N SER A 179 6.30 -1.64 5.67
CA SER A 179 7.13 -0.55 5.16
C SER A 179 7.76 -0.91 3.81
N MET A 180 8.21 -2.15 3.59
CA MET A 180 8.72 -2.59 2.29
C MET A 180 7.66 -2.53 1.19
N ILE A 181 6.41 -2.92 1.51
CA ILE A 181 5.30 -2.81 0.54
C ILE A 181 5.11 -1.35 0.14
N GLN A 182 5.10 -0.42 1.10
CA GLN A 182 4.90 1.01 0.82
C GLN A 182 6.04 1.62 0.01
N ILE A 183 7.29 1.32 0.36
CA ILE A 183 8.47 1.80 -0.36
C ILE A 183 8.49 1.26 -1.79
N TRP A 184 8.14 -0.02 -1.97
CA TRP A 184 8.04 -0.64 -3.28
C TRP A 184 6.94 0.02 -4.13
N SER A 185 5.73 0.17 -3.58
CA SER A 185 4.61 0.83 -4.24
C SER A 185 4.95 2.26 -4.62
N PHE A 186 5.65 3.00 -3.76
CA PHE A 186 6.14 4.34 -4.04
C PHE A 186 7.11 4.38 -5.22
N THR A 187 8.10 3.47 -5.22
CA THR A 187 9.13 3.39 -6.26
C THR A 187 8.54 2.95 -7.60
N ALA A 188 7.66 1.94 -7.59
CA ALA A 188 7.00 1.43 -8.78
C ALA A 188 6.09 2.47 -9.44
N THR A 189 5.49 3.36 -8.65
CA THR A 189 4.54 4.37 -9.12
C THR A 189 5.19 5.68 -9.59
N LYS A 190 6.51 5.84 -9.41
CA LYS A 190 7.24 7.09 -9.69
C LYS A 190 6.97 7.65 -11.09
N SER A 191 7.04 6.80 -12.12
CA SER A 191 6.82 7.20 -13.52
C SER A 191 5.41 7.72 -13.78
N TRP A 192 4.40 7.19 -13.07
CA TRP A 192 3.03 7.61 -13.27
C TRP A 192 2.69 8.92 -12.56
N ARG A 193 3.23 9.14 -11.35
CA ARG A 193 3.08 10.43 -10.66
C ARG A 193 3.58 11.58 -11.52
N GLN A 194 4.75 11.42 -12.14
CA GLN A 194 5.30 12.41 -13.07
C GLN A 194 4.36 12.70 -14.25
N THR A 195 3.62 11.70 -14.75
CA THR A 195 2.62 11.89 -15.79
C THR A 195 1.36 12.60 -15.27
N ILE A 196 0.93 12.32 -14.04
CA ILE A 196 -0.19 13.04 -13.42
C ILE A 196 0.19 14.51 -13.19
N ASP A 197 1.37 14.77 -12.64
CA ASP A 197 1.83 16.13 -12.33
C ASP A 197 1.93 16.97 -13.61
N GLN A 198 2.50 16.41 -14.69
CA GLN A 198 2.51 17.07 -16.00
C GLN A 198 1.10 17.40 -16.52
N ARG A 199 0.12 16.52 -16.29
CA ARG A 199 -1.27 16.76 -16.73
C ARG A 199 -1.99 17.76 -15.84
N LEU A 200 -1.64 17.85 -14.55
CA LEU A 200 -2.16 18.85 -13.64
C LEU A 200 -1.59 20.25 -13.95
N GLU A 201 -0.29 20.35 -14.26
CA GLU A 201 0.36 21.61 -14.67
C GLU A 201 -0.14 22.13 -16.02
N LEU A 202 -0.53 21.24 -16.95
CA LEU A 202 -1.14 21.63 -18.23
C LEU A 202 -2.56 22.21 -18.10
N HIS A 203 -3.16 22.13 -16.91
CA HIS A 203 -4.51 22.63 -16.62
C HIS A 203 -4.52 23.73 -15.53
N ALA A 204 -3.35 24.22 -15.11
CA ALA A 204 -3.18 25.42 -14.28
C ALA A 204 -2.96 26.65 -15.17
#